data_AF-A0A2R6NDA0-F1
#
_entry.id   AF-A0A2R6NDA0-F1
#
_cell.length_a   1.000
_cell.length_b   1.000
_cell.length_c   1.000
_cell.angle_alpha   90.00
_cell.angle_beta   90.00
_cell.angle_gamma   90.00
#
_symmetry.space_group_name_H-M   'P 1'
#
loop_
_entity.id
_entity.type
_entity.pdbx_description
1 polymer ?
#
loop_
_entity_poly.entity_id
_entity_poly.type
_entity_poly.pdbx_seq_one_letter_code
_entity_poly.pdbx_strand_id
1 'polypeptide(L)' 'MHVLLTNDDGIESTGLQVLYDALDDSGEVTVVAP' A
#
# COMPACT_ATOMS: atom_id res chain seq x y z
N MET A 1 14.26 1.66 -2.71
CA MET A 1 13.25 1.54 -3.78
C MET A 1 12.09 2.42 -3.39
N HIS A 2 11.38 3.01 -4.34
CA HIS A 2 10.17 3.79 -4.06
C HIS A 2 8.98 3.11 -4.75
N VAL A 3 7.91 2.86 -4.00
CA VAL A 3 6.73 2.13 -4.48
C VAL A 3 5.48 2.99 -4.29
N LEU A 4 4.70 3.15 -5.36
CA LEU A 4 3.34 3.67 -5.30
C LEU A 4 2.37 2.48 -5.20
N LEU A 5 1.63 2.41 -4.10
CA LEU A 5 0.66 1.35 -3.81
C LEU A 5 -0.76 1.89 -3.91
N THR A 6 -1.63 1.18 -4.63
CA THR A 6 -3.03 1.56 -4.88
C THR A 6 -3.92 0.33 -4.96
N ASN A 7 -5.23 0.53 -4.82
CA ASN A 7 -6.28 -0.46 -5.07
C ASN A 7 -7.60 0.23 -5.46
N ASP A 8 -8.62 -0.54 -5.81
CA ASP A 8 -9.98 -0.08 -6.13
C ASP A 8 -11.00 -0.34 -5.00
N ASP A 9 -10.67 -1.15 -4.00
CA ASP A 9 -11.53 -1.43 -2.84
C ASP A 9 -11.58 -0.28 -1.80
N GLY A 10 -10.61 0.65 -1.86
CA GLY A 10 -10.51 1.82 -0.99
C GLY A 10 -9.41 1.77 0.08
N ILE A 11 -9.14 2.93 0.70
CA ILE A 11 -8.02 3.17 1.62
C ILE A 11 -8.09 2.34 2.92
N GLU A 12 -9.31 1.98 3.34
CA GLU A 12 -9.53 1.19 4.55
C GLU A 12 -9.51 -0.33 4.31
N SER A 13 -9.28 -0.79 3.07
CA SER A 13 -9.36 -2.21 2.77
C SER A 13 -8.22 -2.99 3.46
N THR A 14 -8.57 -4.15 4.04
CA THR A 14 -7.59 -5.02 4.70
C THR A 14 -6.48 -5.46 3.74
N GLY A 15 -6.81 -5.69 2.46
CA GLY A 15 -5.82 -6.11 1.47
C GLY A 15 -4.75 -5.04 1.22
N LEU A 16 -5.14 -3.76 1.20
CA LEU A 16 -4.20 -2.65 1.02
C LEU A 16 -3.23 -2.54 2.19
N GLN A 17 -3.75 -2.68 3.41
CA GLN A 17 -2.94 -2.66 4.64
C GLN A 17 -1.93 -3.80 4.67
N VAL A 18 -2.38 -5.02 4.37
CA VAL A 18 -1.50 -6.21 4.34
C VAL A 18 -0.37 -6.05 3.32
N LEU A 19 -0.67 -5.49 2.14
CA LEU A 19 0.35 -5.29 1.11
C LEU A 19 1.30 -4.14 1.45
N TYR A 20 0.83 -3.08 2.11
CA TYR A 20 1.69 -2.03 2.66
C TYR A 20 2.70 -2.62 3.65
N ASP A 21 2.23 -3.36 4.66
CA ASP A 21 3.08 -3.96 5.70
C ASP A 21 4.16 -4.87 5.11
N ALA A 22 3.83 -5.61 4.05
CA ALA A 22 4.79 -6.49 3.37
C ALA A 22 5.86 -5.73 2.56
N LEU A 23 5.59 -4.49 2.15
CA LEU A 23 6.46 -3.69 1.29
C LEU A 23 7.26 -2.63 2.05
N ASP A 24 6.78 -2.18 3.22
CA ASP A 24 7.39 -1.08 4.00
C ASP A 24 8.84 -1.40 4.43
N ASP A 25 9.14 -2.67 4.71
CA ASP A 25 10.51 -3.13 5.01
C ASP A 25 11.46 -3.09 3.80
N SER A 26 10.93 -3.00 2.57
CA SER A 26 11.70 -3.05 1.32
C SER A 26 12.04 -1.66 0.75
N GLY A 27 11.48 -0.60 1.32
CA GLY A 27 11.71 0.78 0.90
C GLY A 27 10.52 1.69 1.16
N GLU A 28 10.62 2.94 0.71
CA GLU A 28 9.56 3.93 0.90
C GLU A 28 8.32 3.56 0.08
N VAL A 29 7.17 3.46 0.76
CA VAL A 29 5.87 3.18 0.16
C VAL A 29 4.96 4.41 0.30
N THR A 30 4.38 4.85 -0.82
CA THR A 30 3.33 5.87 -0.83
C THR A 30 2.02 5.22 -1.22
N VAL A 31 1.00 5.35 -0.38
CA VAL A 31 -0.34 4.77 -0.62
C VAL A 31 -1.29 5.84 -1.18
N VAL A 32 -1.99 5.50 -2.26
CA VAL A 32 -3.07 6.33 -2.83
C VAL A 32 -4.22 5.41 -3.21
N ALA A 33 -5.38 5.56 -2.58
CA ALA A 33 -6.56 4.75 -2.82
C ALA A 33 -7.86 5.58 -2.67
N PRO A 34 -8.98 5.12 -3.26
CA PRO A 34 -10.31 5.72 -3.09
C PRO A 34 -10.80 5.77 -1.63
#